data_AF-A0A4Y3VUG7-F1
#
_entry.id   AF-A0A4Y3VUG7-F1
#
_cell.length_a   1.000
_cell.length_b   1.000
_cell.length_c   1.000
_cell.angle_alpha   90.00
_cell.angle_beta   90.00
_cell.angle_gamma   90.00
#
_symmetry.space_group_name_H-M   'P 1'
#
loop_
_entity.id
_entity.type
_entity.pdbx_description
1 polymer ?
#
loop_
_entity_poly.entity_id
_entity_poly.type
_entity_poly.pdbx_seq_one_letter_code
_entity_poly.pdbx_strand_id
1 'polypeptide(L)'
;MPPWSRWRSPCPTAAPRLRICADHRGELEQALDDQNTTGKQAPPLLPTKQVAAELTRRTTTINLFGRMLAEIPTGHVDGAVQMAPAFTVHEARLQPDFFTAVEDWPRPNEAGSAHLETVFLTAGVFYRFTTVNVTALIANLDGDTAAAAKLIDLFVWTFARAMPRGK
;
A
#
# COMPACT_ATOMS: atom_id res chain seq x y z
N MET A 1 4.50 -27.35 10.08
CA MET A 1 5.24 -26.10 9.74
C MET A 1 4.50 -24.91 10.34
N PRO A 2 5.19 -23.96 10.98
CA PRO A 2 4.52 -22.85 11.66
C PRO A 2 3.94 -21.84 10.64
N PRO A 3 2.77 -21.24 10.95
CA PRO A 3 1.97 -20.42 10.03
C PRO A 3 2.64 -19.12 9.56
N TRP A 4 3.67 -18.64 10.27
CA TRP A 4 4.42 -17.42 9.92
C TRP A 4 5.45 -17.63 8.80
N SER A 5 5.78 -18.88 8.45
CA SER A 5 6.77 -19.19 7.40
C SER A 5 6.31 -18.77 5.99
N ARG A 6 5.01 -18.56 5.78
CA ARG A 6 4.41 -18.14 4.50
C ARG A 6 4.71 -16.69 4.11
N TRP A 7 5.13 -15.85 5.06
CA TRP A 7 5.45 -14.43 4.85
C TRP A 7 6.95 -14.18 4.58
N ARG A 8 7.78 -15.24 4.54
CA ARG A 8 9.24 -15.17 4.30
C ARG A 8 9.64 -15.34 2.84
N SER A 9 8.73 -15.16 1.89
CA SER A 9 9.20 -14.94 0.52
C SER A 9 9.54 -13.45 0.43
N PRO A 10 10.83 -13.05 0.48
CA PRO A 10 11.16 -11.66 0.22
C PRO A 10 10.57 -11.32 -1.13
N CYS A 11 9.78 -10.24 -1.18
CA CYS A 11 9.32 -9.72 -2.46
C CYS A 11 10.57 -9.57 -3.36
N PRO A 12 10.55 -10.06 -4.61
CA PRO A 12 11.74 -9.98 -5.46
C PRO A 12 12.24 -8.55 -5.66
N THR A 13 11.39 -7.55 -5.42
CA THR A 13 11.75 -6.11 -5.43
C THR A 13 12.34 -5.59 -4.12
N ALA A 14 12.35 -6.37 -3.04
CA ALA A 14 12.97 -6.03 -1.76
C ALA A 14 14.35 -6.69 -1.58
N ALA A 15 14.66 -7.73 -2.35
CA ALA A 15 15.91 -8.48 -2.25
C ALA A 15 17.19 -7.62 -2.42
N PRO A 16 17.26 -6.65 -3.36
CA PRO A 16 18.45 -5.81 -3.50
C PRO A 16 18.70 -4.90 -2.29
N ARG A 17 17.63 -4.32 -1.72
CA ARG A 17 17.72 -3.48 -0.50
C ARG A 17 18.20 -4.27 0.71
N LEU A 18 17.63 -5.45 0.91
CA LEU A 18 18.02 -6.35 1.99
C LEU A 18 19.49 -6.77 1.89
N ARG A 19 20.01 -6.91 0.67
CA ARG A 19 21.41 -7.25 0.43
C ARG A 19 22.35 -6.11 0.81
N ILE A 20 22.04 -4.86 0.44
CA ILE A 20 22.83 -3.69 0.87
C ILE A 20 22.90 -3.62 2.42
N CYS A 21 21.78 -3.85 3.11
CA CYS A 21 21.78 -3.86 4.58
C CYS A 21 22.54 -5.06 5.18
N ALA A 22 22.54 -6.22 4.51
CA ALA A 22 23.28 -7.39 4.96
C ALA A 22 24.79 -7.20 4.81
N ASP A 23 25.23 -6.62 3.69
CA ASP A 23 26.64 -6.37 3.38
C ASP A 23 27.24 -5.34 4.36
N HIS A 24 26.46 -4.34 4.80
CA HIS A 24 26.88 -3.30 5.74
C HIS A 24 26.40 -3.54 7.19
N ARG A 25 25.91 -4.74 7.52
CA ARG A 25 25.32 -5.02 8.84
C ARG A 25 26.28 -4.75 10.00
N GLY A 26 27.53 -5.20 9.90
CA GLY A 26 28.51 -5.04 10.98
C GLY A 26 28.83 -3.58 11.29
N GLU A 27 28.92 -2.74 10.26
CA GLU A 27 29.17 -1.30 10.39
C GLU A 27 27.96 -0.58 11.03
N LEU A 28 26.75 -1.04 10.71
CA LEU A 28 25.51 -0.52 11.31
C LEU A 28 25.35 -0.91 12.77
N GLU A 29 25.69 -2.15 13.14
CA GLU A 29 25.63 -2.64 14.53
C GLU A 29 26.64 -1.87 15.40
N GLN A 30 27.87 -1.68 14.92
CA GLN A 30 28.90 -0.90 15.62
C GLN A 30 28.47 0.56 15.82
N ALA A 31 27.92 1.20 14.78
CA ALA A 31 27.47 2.57 14.89
C ALA A 31 26.23 2.74 15.79
N LEU A 32 25.37 1.72 15.88
CA LEU A 32 24.25 1.70 16.81
C LEU A 32 24.74 1.60 18.26
N ASP A 33 25.75 0.77 18.52
CA ASP A 33 26.38 0.63 19.84
C ASP A 33 27.08 1.94 20.27
N ASP A 34 27.77 2.59 19.33
CA ASP A 34 28.39 3.91 19.53
C ASP A 34 27.34 5.00 19.79
N GLN A 35 26.20 4.95 19.09
CA GLN A 35 25.09 5.89 19.29
C GLN A 35 24.42 5.70 20.67
N ASN A 36 24.28 4.46 21.14
CA ASN A 36 23.73 4.16 22.46
C ASN A 36 24.65 4.64 23.61
N THR A 37 25.96 4.63 23.41
CA THR A 37 26.92 5.12 24.41
C THR A 37 27.13 6.65 24.35
N THR A 38 27.15 7.25 23.16
CA THR A 38 27.49 8.68 23.00
C THR A 38 26.30 9.61 22.75
N GLY A 39 25.11 9.08 22.44
CA GLY A 39 23.90 9.85 22.16
C GLY A 39 23.94 10.70 20.88
N LYS A 40 25.02 10.65 20.10
CA LYS A 40 25.18 11.39 18.85
C LYS A 40 24.78 10.54 17.65
N GLN A 41 24.05 11.15 16.71
CA GLN A 41 23.60 10.46 15.51
C GLN A 41 24.78 10.08 14.60
N ALA A 42 24.85 8.80 14.24
CA ALA A 42 25.91 8.28 13.40
C ALA A 42 25.86 8.91 11.99
N PRO A 43 27.02 9.18 11.35
CA PRO A 43 27.07 9.62 9.96
C PRO A 43 26.47 8.55 9.02
N PRO A 44 26.13 8.91 7.76
CA PRO A 44 25.57 7.96 6.81
C PRO A 44 26.60 6.86 6.46
N LEU A 45 26.41 5.67 7.02
CA LEU A 45 27.29 4.50 6.84
C LEU A 45 26.96 3.73 5.57
N LEU A 46 25.69 3.78 5.16
CA LEU A 46 25.25 3.09 3.95
C LEU A 46 25.71 3.84 2.70
N PRO A 47 26.03 3.13 1.61
CA PRO A 47 26.43 3.73 0.35
C PRO A 47 25.26 4.53 -0.25
N THR A 48 25.25 5.85 -0.02
CA THR A 48 24.13 6.75 -0.34
C THR A 48 23.69 6.65 -1.80
N LYS A 49 24.65 6.49 -2.74
CA LYS A 49 24.36 6.38 -4.18
C LYS A 49 23.60 5.10 -4.53
N GLN A 50 24.00 3.96 -3.96
CA GLN A 50 23.36 2.67 -4.22
C GLN A 50 21.97 2.61 -3.59
N VAL A 51 21.84 3.14 -2.38
CA VAL A 51 20.55 3.27 -1.70
C VAL A 51 19.62 4.17 -2.49
N ALA A 52 20.09 5.34 -2.95
CA ALA A 52 19.29 6.25 -3.76
C ALA A 52 18.86 5.61 -5.09
N ALA A 53 19.74 4.88 -5.79
CA ALA A 53 19.38 4.17 -7.01
C ALA A 53 18.28 3.13 -6.79
N GLU A 54 18.36 2.37 -5.70
CA GLU A 54 17.35 1.36 -5.40
C GLU A 54 16.02 1.97 -4.90
N LEU A 55 16.08 3.09 -4.18
CA LEU A 55 14.90 3.85 -3.78
C LEU A 55 14.19 4.51 -4.96
N THR A 56 14.95 4.94 -5.98
CA THR A 56 14.41 5.62 -7.17
C THR A 56 13.92 4.64 -8.23
N ARG A 57 14.22 3.34 -8.10
CA ARG A 57 13.69 2.29 -8.98
C ARG A 57 12.17 2.38 -9.12
N ARG A 58 11.69 2.25 -10.36
CA ARG A 58 10.26 2.28 -10.68
C ARG A 58 9.66 0.87 -10.66
N THR A 59 8.39 0.79 -10.31
CA THR A 59 7.56 -0.42 -10.38
C THR A 59 6.36 -0.15 -11.27
N THR A 60 5.64 -1.20 -11.67
CA THR A 60 4.41 -1.06 -12.46
C THR A 60 3.39 -0.15 -11.79
N THR A 61 3.22 -0.26 -10.47
CA THR A 61 2.35 0.61 -9.68
C THR A 61 2.82 2.07 -9.67
N ILE A 62 4.13 2.31 -9.51
CA ILE A 62 4.69 3.68 -9.55
C ILE A 62 4.49 4.30 -10.93
N ASN A 63 4.64 3.52 -12.01
CA ASN A 63 4.44 4.04 -13.37
C ASN A 63 2.98 4.42 -13.66
N LEU A 64 2.01 3.77 -13.00
CA LEU A 64 0.59 4.12 -13.12
C LEU A 64 0.20 5.30 -12.23
N PHE A 65 0.54 5.24 -10.94
CA PHE A 65 0.02 6.16 -9.92
C PHE A 65 0.98 7.29 -9.55
N GLY A 66 2.23 7.21 -9.99
CA GLY A 66 3.28 8.15 -9.65
C GLY A 66 3.91 7.86 -8.29
N ARG A 67 4.88 8.70 -7.94
CA ARG A 67 5.58 8.72 -6.65
C ARG A 67 6.13 10.10 -6.38
N MET A 68 5.93 10.59 -5.17
CA MET A 68 6.56 11.80 -4.65
C MET A 68 7.65 11.42 -3.61
N LEU A 69 8.86 11.93 -3.80
CA LEU A 69 9.97 11.84 -2.82
C LEU A 69 10.51 13.24 -2.56
N ALA A 70 10.28 13.78 -1.36
CA ALA A 70 10.64 15.16 -1.02
C ALA A 70 12.15 15.41 -1.04
N GLU A 71 12.94 14.47 -0.50
CA GLU A 71 14.40 14.62 -0.38
C GLU A 71 15.17 14.22 -1.65
N ILE A 72 14.51 13.51 -2.58
CA ILE A 72 15.11 13.01 -3.81
C ILE A 72 14.24 13.40 -5.02
N PRO A 73 14.33 14.67 -5.50
CA PRO A 73 13.49 15.16 -6.59
C PRO A 73 13.65 14.37 -7.90
N THR A 74 14.84 13.82 -8.16
CA THR A 74 15.12 12.97 -9.33
C THR A 74 14.34 11.66 -9.32
N GLY A 75 13.80 11.26 -8.16
CA GLY A 75 12.94 10.09 -8.00
C GLY A 75 11.45 10.38 -8.18
N HIS A 76 11.05 11.62 -8.47
CA HIS A 76 9.66 11.95 -8.74
C HIS A 76 9.18 11.27 -10.02
N VAL A 77 7.97 10.71 -9.98
CA VAL A 77 7.30 10.12 -11.14
C VAL A 77 5.88 10.64 -11.15
N ASP A 78 5.48 11.25 -12.26
CA ASP A 78 4.11 11.72 -12.41
C ASP A 78 3.17 10.55 -12.72
N GLY A 79 2.01 10.56 -12.07
CA GLY A 79 0.99 9.53 -12.29
C GLY A 79 0.39 9.64 -13.68
N ALA A 80 0.26 8.50 -14.37
CA ALA A 80 -0.42 8.41 -15.65
C ALA A 80 -1.93 8.19 -15.50
N VAL A 81 -2.40 7.79 -14.31
CA VAL A 81 -3.80 7.48 -14.03
C VAL A 81 -4.43 8.55 -13.15
N GLN A 82 -5.62 9.01 -13.54
CA GLN A 82 -6.47 9.86 -12.69
C GLN A 82 -7.71 9.06 -12.30
N MET A 83 -8.09 9.15 -11.02
CA MET A 83 -9.24 8.44 -10.47
C MET A 83 -10.20 9.42 -9.82
N ALA A 84 -11.48 9.28 -10.13
CA ALA A 84 -12.53 9.99 -9.41
C ALA A 84 -13.01 9.16 -8.22
N PRO A 85 -13.41 9.80 -7.11
CA PRO A 85 -14.15 9.13 -6.05
C PRO A 85 -15.44 8.49 -6.61
N ALA A 86 -15.76 7.29 -6.14
CA ALA A 86 -16.98 6.60 -6.53
C ALA A 86 -18.19 7.21 -5.80
N PHE A 87 -19.32 7.33 -6.50
CA PHE A 87 -20.59 7.81 -5.94
C PHE A 87 -21.77 7.00 -6.49
N THR A 88 -22.91 7.06 -5.80
CA THR A 88 -24.11 6.33 -6.23
C THR A 88 -24.83 7.04 -7.37
N VAL A 89 -25.37 6.28 -8.32
CA VAL A 89 -26.16 6.84 -9.43
C VAL A 89 -27.61 7.18 -9.05
N HIS A 90 -27.96 6.95 -7.79
CA HIS A 90 -29.26 7.24 -7.19
C HIS A 90 -29.05 7.76 -5.76
N GLU A 91 -30.09 8.36 -5.18
CA GLU A 91 -30.09 8.68 -3.74
C GLU A 91 -29.92 7.38 -2.95
N ALA A 92 -28.96 7.36 -2.02
CA ALA A 92 -28.74 6.26 -1.10
C ALA A 92 -28.83 6.81 0.32
N ARG A 93 -29.66 6.18 1.15
CA ARG A 93 -29.82 6.56 2.55
C ARG A 93 -29.05 5.60 3.44
N LEU A 94 -28.58 6.12 4.57
CA LEU A 94 -27.98 5.32 5.62
C LEU A 94 -29.09 4.58 6.37
N GLN A 95 -28.96 3.27 6.44
CA GLN A 95 -29.85 2.38 7.18
C GLN A 95 -29.19 2.03 8.52
N PRO A 96 -29.84 2.30 9.67
CA PRO A 96 -29.34 1.86 10.95
C PRO A 96 -29.49 0.33 11.08
N ASP A 97 -28.43 -0.32 11.52
CA ASP A 97 -28.35 -1.73 11.91
C ASP A 97 -28.05 -1.80 13.41
N PHE A 98 -28.96 -2.40 14.17
CA PHE A 98 -28.85 -2.55 15.63
C PHE A 98 -28.35 -3.96 15.93
N PHE A 99 -27.16 -4.07 16.51
CA PHE A 99 -26.58 -5.36 16.87
C PHE A 99 -26.19 -5.38 18.34
N THR A 100 -26.27 -6.58 18.91
CA THR A 100 -25.81 -6.85 20.28
C THR A 100 -24.64 -7.81 20.26
N ALA A 101 -23.77 -7.71 21.26
CA ALA A 101 -22.83 -8.79 21.58
C ALA A 101 -23.41 -9.61 22.73
N VAL A 102 -23.63 -10.90 22.46
CA VAL A 102 -24.14 -11.85 23.45
C VAL A 102 -23.01 -12.23 24.40
N GLU A 103 -23.31 -12.29 25.69
CA GLU A 103 -22.41 -12.82 26.70
C GLU A 103 -22.43 -14.35 26.67
N ASP A 104 -21.24 -14.96 26.67
CA ASP A 104 -21.12 -16.42 26.72
C ASP A 104 -21.52 -17.01 28.09
N TRP A 105 -21.62 -16.19 29.16
CA TRP A 105 -21.93 -16.64 30.52
C TRP A 105 -22.95 -15.74 31.25
N PRO A 106 -24.24 -15.77 30.86
CA PRO A 106 -25.27 -14.97 31.51
C PRO A 106 -25.70 -15.53 32.87
N ARG A 107 -26.25 -14.67 33.73
CA ARG A 107 -26.89 -15.11 34.98
C ARG A 107 -28.20 -15.88 34.67
N PRO A 108 -28.64 -16.78 35.57
CA PRO A 108 -29.92 -17.47 35.40
C PRO A 108 -31.07 -16.46 35.25
N ASN A 109 -31.96 -16.70 34.28
CA ASN A 109 -33.09 -15.82 33.93
C ASN A 109 -32.73 -14.48 33.25
N GLU A 110 -31.49 -14.27 32.78
CA GLU A 110 -31.11 -13.11 31.95
C GLU A 110 -30.87 -13.52 30.47
N ALA A 111 -31.21 -12.63 29.54
CA ALA A 111 -31.02 -12.85 28.10
C ALA A 111 -29.56 -12.70 27.63
N GLY A 112 -28.64 -12.22 28.49
CA GLY A 112 -27.20 -12.20 28.21
C GLY A 112 -26.74 -11.23 27.12
N SER A 113 -27.14 -9.96 27.16
CA SER A 113 -26.66 -8.93 26.21
C SER A 113 -25.72 -7.95 26.90
N ALA A 114 -24.41 -8.04 26.61
CA ALA A 114 -23.38 -7.14 27.18
C ALA A 114 -23.33 -5.77 26.51
N HIS A 115 -23.61 -5.73 25.20
CA HIS A 115 -23.35 -4.56 24.36
C HIS A 115 -24.50 -4.37 23.38
N LEU A 116 -24.88 -3.12 23.14
CA LEU A 116 -25.80 -2.72 22.09
C LEU A 116 -25.18 -1.54 21.35
N GLU A 117 -25.08 -1.66 20.04
CA GLU A 117 -24.53 -0.61 19.19
C GLU A 117 -25.33 -0.48 17.88
N THR A 118 -25.18 0.67 17.24
CA THR A 118 -25.82 0.97 15.96
C THR A 118 -24.76 1.31 14.94
N VAL A 119 -24.74 0.56 13.84
CA VAL A 119 -23.90 0.86 12.67
C VAL A 119 -24.79 1.29 11.52
N PHE A 120 -24.33 2.25 10.73
CA PHE A 120 -25.05 2.67 9.54
C PHE A 120 -24.48 1.95 8.32
N LEU A 121 -25.36 1.23 7.62
CA LEU A 121 -25.04 0.54 6.37
C LEU A 121 -25.78 1.20 5.22
N THR A 122 -25.23 1.08 4.02
CA THR A 122 -25.94 1.50 2.80
C THR A 122 -25.63 0.53 1.67
N ALA A 123 -26.54 0.45 0.72
CA ALA A 123 -26.37 -0.32 -0.50
C ALA A 123 -26.70 0.58 -1.68
N GLY A 124 -25.98 0.41 -2.79
CA GLY A 124 -26.21 1.20 -3.98
C GLY A 124 -25.40 0.75 -5.17
N VAL A 125 -25.81 1.23 -6.33
CA VAL A 125 -25.05 1.07 -7.57
C VAL A 125 -24.06 2.23 -7.69
N PHE A 126 -22.77 1.91 -7.61
CA PHE A 126 -21.70 2.90 -7.66
C PHE A 126 -21.20 3.13 -9.09
N TYR A 127 -21.13 4.38 -9.49
CA TYR A 127 -20.39 4.80 -10.67
C TYR A 127 -18.92 5.01 -10.30
N ARG A 128 -18.02 4.36 -11.05
CA ARG A 128 -16.57 4.45 -10.88
C ARG A 128 -15.96 4.95 -12.18
N PHE A 129 -15.13 5.98 -12.09
CA PHE A 129 -14.51 6.60 -13.25
C PHE A 129 -13.00 6.77 -13.06
N THR A 130 -12.27 6.51 -14.14
CA THR A 130 -10.82 6.69 -14.20
C THR A 130 -10.39 7.01 -15.62
N THR A 131 -9.32 7.78 -15.78
CA THR A 131 -8.68 8.05 -17.06
C THR A 131 -7.23 7.58 -17.01
N VAL A 132 -6.71 7.13 -18.15
CA VAL A 132 -5.32 6.72 -18.31
C VAL A 132 -4.68 7.54 -19.42
N ASN A 133 -3.67 8.32 -19.08
CA ASN A 133 -2.84 9.02 -20.05
C ASN A 133 -1.80 8.05 -20.63
N VAL A 134 -2.10 7.50 -21.80
CA VAL A 134 -1.27 6.50 -22.47
C VAL A 134 0.12 7.06 -22.82
N THR A 135 0.20 8.31 -23.26
CA THR A 135 1.46 8.97 -23.60
C THR A 135 2.38 9.08 -22.39
N ALA A 136 1.83 9.53 -21.25
CA ALA A 136 2.59 9.62 -20.00
C ALA A 136 3.01 8.23 -19.49
N LEU A 137 2.14 7.22 -19.62
CA LEU A 137 2.48 5.86 -19.21
C LEU A 137 3.63 5.27 -20.02
N ILE A 138 3.63 5.47 -21.35
CA ILE A 138 4.72 5.04 -22.23
C ILE A 138 6.02 5.76 -21.85
N ALA A 139 5.97 7.06 -21.54
CA ALA A 139 7.13 7.80 -21.07
C ALA A 139 7.67 7.24 -19.72
N ASN A 140 6.78 6.90 -18.79
CA ASN A 140 7.16 6.28 -17.51
C ASN A 140 7.79 4.88 -17.67
N LEU A 141 7.48 4.19 -18.77
CA LEU A 141 8.00 2.87 -19.17
C LEU A 141 9.15 2.96 -20.18
N ASP A 142 9.81 4.11 -20.27
CA ASP A 142 10.98 4.34 -21.13
C ASP A 142 10.74 3.98 -22.61
N GLY A 143 9.50 4.18 -23.09
CA GLY A 143 9.10 3.93 -24.48
C GLY A 143 8.55 2.53 -24.76
N ASP A 144 8.46 1.64 -23.77
CA ASP A 144 7.96 0.27 -23.97
C ASP A 144 6.42 0.24 -24.14
N THR A 145 5.98 0.24 -25.39
CA THR A 145 4.56 0.22 -25.76
C THR A 145 3.89 -1.13 -25.47
N ALA A 146 4.64 -2.24 -25.54
CA ALA A 146 4.10 -3.56 -25.27
C ALA A 146 3.84 -3.76 -23.77
N ALA A 147 4.77 -3.30 -22.92
CA ALA A 147 4.56 -3.26 -21.49
C ALA A 147 3.40 -2.32 -21.11
N ALA A 148 3.29 -1.16 -21.76
CA ALA A 148 2.19 -0.21 -21.52
C ALA A 148 0.82 -0.85 -21.83
N ALA A 149 0.67 -1.49 -22.99
CA ALA A 149 -0.57 -2.17 -23.37
C ALA A 149 -0.95 -3.26 -22.37
N LYS A 150 0.00 -4.11 -21.97
CA LYS A 150 -0.23 -5.17 -20.97
C LYS A 150 -0.61 -4.60 -19.60
N LEU A 151 0.02 -3.51 -19.19
CA LEU A 151 -0.25 -2.87 -17.91
C LEU A 151 -1.63 -2.20 -17.89
N ILE A 152 -2.06 -1.59 -18.99
CA ILE A 152 -3.40 -1.05 -19.16
C ILE A 152 -4.45 -2.16 -19.06
N ASP A 153 -4.25 -3.28 -19.74
CA ASP A 153 -5.17 -4.43 -19.69
C ASP A 153 -5.33 -4.96 -18.25
N LEU A 154 -4.20 -5.18 -17.56
CA LEU A 154 -4.19 -5.59 -16.16
C LEU A 154 -4.87 -4.54 -15.26
N PHE A 155 -4.65 -3.25 -15.52
CA PHE A 155 -5.26 -2.17 -14.77
C PHE A 155 -6.78 -2.15 -14.94
N VAL A 156 -7.30 -2.24 -16.17
CA VAL A 156 -8.74 -2.24 -16.46
C VAL A 156 -9.41 -3.44 -15.79
N TRP A 157 -8.83 -4.64 -15.93
CA TRP A 157 -9.35 -5.84 -15.31
C TRP A 157 -9.38 -5.75 -13.79
N THR A 158 -8.28 -5.25 -13.19
CA THR A 158 -8.17 -5.08 -11.74
C THR A 158 -9.10 -3.99 -11.25
N PHE A 159 -9.21 -2.86 -11.94
CA PHE A 159 -10.10 -1.77 -11.57
C PHE A 159 -11.56 -2.24 -11.56
N ALA A 160 -11.99 -2.99 -12.57
CA ALA A 160 -13.35 -3.50 -12.66
C ALA A 160 -13.72 -4.51 -11.55
N ARG A 161 -12.74 -5.27 -11.04
CA ARG A 161 -12.98 -6.37 -10.08
C ARG A 161 -12.56 -6.10 -8.65
N ALA A 162 -11.62 -5.20 -8.44
CA ALA A 162 -11.13 -4.87 -7.11
C ALA A 162 -12.22 -4.11 -6.34
N MET A 163 -12.51 -4.61 -5.14
CA MET A 163 -13.39 -3.98 -4.17
C MET A 163 -12.59 -3.60 -2.93
N PRO A 164 -12.85 -2.43 -2.32
CA PRO A 164 -12.31 -2.10 -1.01
C PRO A 164 -12.69 -3.17 0.02
N ARG A 165 -11.82 -3.41 1.00
CA ARG A 165 -12.07 -4.36 2.10
C ARG A 165 -12.52 -3.68 3.40
N GLY A 166 -12.82 -2.38 3.34
CA GLY A 166 -13.46 -1.67 4.46
C GLY A 166 -14.85 -2.26 4.72
N LYS A 167 -15.23 -2.30 6.00
CA LYS A 167 -16.58 -2.68 6.43
C LYS A 167 -17.51 -1.47 6.37
#